data_AF-A0A961IGM7-F1
#
_entry.id   AF-A0A961IGM7-F1
#
_cell.length_a   1.000
_cell.length_b   1.000
_cell.length_c   1.000
_cell.angle_alpha   90.00
_cell.angle_beta   90.00
_cell.angle_gamma   90.00
#
_symmetry.space_group_name_H-M   'P 1'
#
loop_
_entity.id
_entity.type
_entity.pdbx_description
1 polymer ?
#
loop_
_entity_poly.entity_id
_entity_poly.type
_entity_poly.pdbx_seq_one_letter_code
_entity_poly.pdbx_strand_id
1 'polypeptide(L)'
;MHALREDRLSDWILAGCVLGLGLLNKISILFPGFALLSGMLFTSHRRMLLRPGPYVAGGIALLLFLPYILWEFQHDWPTLEFMHNAATLKNFFTPLHFLTGQILEIHPLFAPVWMSGVLALLFWKPLREFQLLGIGYLTLLALFLVTGAKTYYLAPAYPPLLAAGALFLERRIFSASEQRSKLWIGTLLRSVCLFVITLGGLLLLPMSLPLLPAHDYLRYQRLLGIAPPQLEKGANGEMPQHFADMFGWSDLQKAVVDAYNAQAELNRSNTIILARNYGLAGSLEMIQSEARLPAIGSGHNNYYLWGPPQTNTGQTADYVLLVGFNAVDLQPYCPQLRVLATVSCELCPPYRAQTEILLCEQPGIDIQTVWPKL
;
A
#
# COMPACT_ATOMS: atom_id res chain seq x y z
N MET A 1 20.50 10.27 11.73
CA MET A 1 20.93 11.02 12.93
C MET A 1 22.34 10.66 13.37
N HIS A 2 22.67 9.37 13.58
CA HIS A 2 24.01 8.96 14.02
C HIS A 2 25.12 9.47 13.07
N ALA A 3 24.99 9.24 11.76
CA ALA A 3 25.93 9.75 10.75
C ALA A 3 26.08 11.29 10.75
N LEU A 4 25.02 12.03 11.09
CA LEU A 4 25.06 13.50 11.16
C LEU A 4 25.79 14.01 12.41
N ARG A 5 25.82 13.22 13.49
CA ARG A 5 26.44 13.60 14.77
C ARG A 5 27.92 13.21 14.81
N GLU A 6 28.21 11.96 14.45
CA GLU A 6 29.56 11.39 14.59
C GLU A 6 30.43 11.62 13.35
N ASP A 7 29.82 11.90 12.19
CA ASP A 7 30.48 12.07 10.89
C ASP A 7 31.49 10.96 10.54
N ARG A 8 31.21 9.73 10.99
CA ARG A 8 32.03 8.56 10.68
C ARG A 8 31.63 7.98 9.34
N LEU A 9 32.62 7.67 8.50
CA LEU A 9 32.39 7.08 7.19
C LEU A 9 31.57 5.78 7.26
N SER A 10 31.78 4.95 8.30
CA SER A 10 31.01 3.72 8.53
C SER A 10 29.50 3.97 8.65
N ASP A 11 29.11 5.07 9.29
CA ASP A 11 27.69 5.38 9.51
C ASP A 11 27.03 5.87 8.21
N TRP A 12 27.79 6.55 7.35
CA TRP A 12 27.35 6.94 6.00
C TRP A 12 27.25 5.74 5.06
N ILE A 13 28.19 4.80 5.13
CA ILE A 13 28.12 3.53 4.39
C ILE A 13 26.86 2.78 4.80
N LEU A 14 26.61 2.61 6.10
CA LEU A 14 25.41 1.96 6.60
C LEU A 14 24.13 2.67 6.15
N ALA A 15 24.10 4.01 6.19
CA ALA A 15 22.97 4.78 5.69
C ALA A 15 22.73 4.54 4.18
N GLY A 16 23.80 4.48 3.38
CA GLY A 16 23.72 4.16 1.96
C GLY A 16 23.18 2.75 1.70
N CYS A 17 23.65 1.75 2.46
CA CYS A 17 23.13 0.38 2.37
C CYS A 17 21.63 0.32 2.73
N VAL A 18 21.20 0.98 3.81
CA VAL A 18 19.79 1.01 4.23
C VAL A 18 18.92 1.69 3.17
N LEU A 19 19.36 2.81 2.60
CA LEU A 19 18.65 3.49 1.52
C LEU A 19 18.59 2.63 0.25
N GLY A 20 19.71 2.02 -0.15
CA GLY A 20 19.78 1.17 -1.35
C GLY A 20 18.94 -0.10 -1.24
N LEU A 21 19.05 -0.84 -0.13
CA LEU A 21 18.19 -2.00 0.13
C LEU A 21 16.72 -1.59 0.27
N GLY A 22 16.47 -0.43 0.87
CA GLY A 22 15.14 0.17 0.93
C GLY A 22 14.56 0.43 -0.46
N LEU A 23 15.35 0.99 -1.38
CA LEU A 23 14.95 1.25 -2.76
C LEU A 23 14.68 -0.03 -3.55
N LEU A 24 15.48 -1.09 -3.34
CA LEU A 24 15.24 -2.42 -3.93
C LEU A 24 13.95 -3.07 -3.42
N ASN A 25 13.56 -2.80 -2.18
CA ASN A 25 12.28 -3.25 -1.64
C ASN A 25 11.12 -2.37 -2.13
N LYS A 26 11.29 -1.05 -2.11
CA LYS A 26 10.25 -0.09 -2.50
C LYS A 26 10.86 1.22 -2.99
N ILE A 27 10.59 1.56 -4.25
CA ILE A 27 11.02 2.83 -4.87
C ILE A 27 10.54 4.08 -4.08
N SER A 28 9.48 3.95 -3.28
CA SER A 28 8.99 5.05 -2.44
C SER A 28 9.99 5.54 -1.39
N ILE A 29 11.12 4.84 -1.18
CA ILE A 29 12.24 5.33 -0.34
C ILE A 29 12.90 6.60 -0.92
N LEU A 30 12.71 6.89 -2.22
CA LEU A 30 13.09 8.18 -2.79
C LEU A 30 12.45 9.38 -2.06
N PHE A 31 11.20 9.24 -1.58
CA PHE A 31 10.51 10.31 -0.87
C PHE A 31 11.15 10.68 0.48
N PRO A 32 11.34 9.76 1.44
CA PRO A 32 12.06 10.08 2.67
C PRO A 32 13.53 10.44 2.41
N GLY A 33 14.17 9.89 1.37
CA GLY A 33 15.50 10.34 0.93
C GLY A 33 15.52 11.83 0.56
N PHE A 34 14.58 12.28 -0.28
CA PHE A 34 14.40 13.68 -0.65
C PHE A 34 14.03 14.56 0.56
N ALA A 35 13.21 14.07 1.48
CA ALA A 35 12.86 14.76 2.71
C ALA A 35 14.05 14.95 3.65
N LEU A 36 14.93 13.95 3.76
CA LEU A 36 16.18 14.06 4.52
C LEU A 36 17.12 15.08 3.90
N LEU A 37 17.30 15.06 2.57
CA LEU A 37 18.12 16.05 1.85
C LEU A 37 17.57 17.48 2.03
N SER A 38 16.26 17.65 1.92
CA SER A 38 15.57 18.93 2.17
C SER A 38 15.78 19.39 3.61
N GLY A 39 15.59 18.50 4.58
CA GLY A 39 15.85 18.78 6.00
C GLY A 39 17.32 19.14 6.27
N MET A 40 18.28 18.53 5.57
CA MET A 40 19.68 18.92 5.68
C MET A 40 19.91 20.33 5.10
N LEU A 41 19.40 20.60 3.90
CA LEU A 41 19.58 21.86 3.18
C LEU A 41 19.06 23.07 3.97
N PHE A 42 17.89 22.95 4.59
CA PHE A 42 17.22 24.05 5.28
C PHE A 42 17.55 24.17 6.78
N THR A 43 18.48 23.37 7.30
CA THR A 43 18.92 23.44 8.72
C THR A 43 20.40 23.76 8.86
N SER A 44 20.92 23.72 10.09
CA SER A 44 22.36 23.79 10.35
C SER A 44 23.13 22.62 9.75
N HIS A 45 22.45 21.51 9.42
CA HIS A 45 23.06 20.31 8.83
C HIS A 45 23.51 20.50 7.38
N ARG A 46 23.19 21.63 6.72
CA ARG A 46 23.62 21.92 5.34
C ARG A 46 25.14 21.89 5.15
N ARG A 47 25.91 22.15 6.21
CA ARG A 47 27.39 22.04 6.19
C ARG A 47 27.85 20.62 5.87
N MET A 48 27.05 19.62 6.21
CA MET A 48 27.34 18.22 5.91
C MET A 48 27.28 17.92 4.41
N LEU A 49 26.52 18.70 3.64
CA LEU A 49 26.51 18.58 2.17
C LEU A 49 27.84 19.03 1.53
N LEU A 50 28.76 19.63 2.29
CA LEU A 50 30.13 19.92 1.83
C LEU A 50 31.12 18.80 2.19
N ARG A 51 30.67 17.76 2.90
CA ARG A 51 31.48 16.61 3.32
C ARG A 51 31.24 15.43 2.38
N PRO A 52 32.21 14.49 2.25
CA PRO A 52 32.05 13.32 1.39
C PRO A 52 30.97 12.33 1.87
N GLY A 53 30.65 12.31 3.18
CA GLY A 53 29.75 11.32 3.78
C GLY A 53 28.40 11.15 3.08
N PRO A 54 27.57 12.21 2.92
CA PRO A 54 26.30 12.12 2.19
C PRO A 54 26.42 11.58 0.76
N TYR A 55 27.51 11.93 0.06
CA TYR A 55 27.76 11.45 -1.30
C TYR A 55 28.18 9.99 -1.34
N VAL A 56 28.92 9.51 -0.34
CA VAL A 56 29.21 8.08 -0.17
C VAL A 56 27.92 7.30 0.06
N ALA A 57 27.05 7.79 0.94
CA ALA A 57 25.75 7.16 1.17
C ALA A 57 24.88 7.13 -0.11
N GLY A 58 24.79 8.26 -0.82
CA GLY A 58 24.06 8.36 -2.09
C GLY A 58 24.65 7.47 -3.19
N GLY A 59 25.97 7.40 -3.30
CA GLY A 59 26.68 6.54 -4.24
C GLY A 59 26.42 5.06 -3.98
N ILE A 60 26.48 4.61 -2.73
CA ILE A 60 26.16 3.23 -2.36
C ILE A 60 24.69 2.91 -2.65
N ALA A 61 23.78 3.80 -2.26
CA ALA A 61 22.35 3.61 -2.52
C ALA A 61 22.06 3.51 -4.03
N LEU A 62 22.70 4.37 -4.84
CA LEU A 62 22.59 4.34 -6.29
C LEU A 62 23.17 3.06 -6.89
N LEU A 63 24.35 2.61 -6.45
CA LEU A 63 24.97 1.37 -6.92
C LEU A 63 24.09 0.15 -6.64
N LEU A 64 23.49 0.08 -5.45
CA LEU A 64 22.55 -0.99 -5.11
C LEU A 64 21.27 -0.92 -5.93
N PHE A 65 20.76 0.28 -6.21
CA PHE A 65 19.53 0.49 -6.96
C PHE A 65 19.70 0.47 -8.49
N LEU A 66 20.95 0.54 -8.97
CA LEU A 66 21.28 0.62 -10.39
C LEU A 66 20.69 -0.53 -11.23
N PRO A 67 20.69 -1.81 -10.78
CA PRO A 67 20.08 -2.89 -11.56
C PRO A 67 18.60 -2.66 -11.85
N TYR A 68 17.85 -2.08 -10.91
CA TYR A 68 16.46 -1.73 -11.11
C TYR A 68 16.29 -0.60 -12.14
N ILE A 69 17.13 0.45 -12.07
CA ILE A 69 17.09 1.56 -13.05
C ILE A 69 17.37 1.04 -14.47
N LEU A 70 18.38 0.18 -14.62
CA LEU A 70 18.72 -0.43 -15.91
C LEU A 70 17.58 -1.30 -16.43
N TRP A 71 16.91 -2.06 -15.55
CA TRP A 71 15.76 -2.86 -15.90
C TRP A 71 14.58 -1.97 -16.37
N GLU A 72 14.23 -0.92 -15.62
CA GLU A 72 13.17 0.03 -16.04
C GLU A 72 13.46 0.65 -17.40
N PHE A 73 14.71 1.08 -17.63
CA PHE A 73 15.14 1.66 -18.91
C PHE A 73 15.01 0.67 -20.07
N GLN A 74 15.31 -0.62 -19.85
CA GLN A 74 15.18 -1.67 -20.87
C GLN A 74 13.73 -2.06 -21.16
N HIS A 75 12.77 -1.67 -20.31
CA HIS A 75 11.35 -2.04 -20.40
C HIS A 75 10.43 -0.81 -20.57
N ASP A 76 10.98 0.33 -21.05
CA ASP A 76 10.22 1.54 -21.33
C ASP A 76 9.53 2.20 -20.11
N TRP A 77 10.13 2.07 -18.92
CA TRP A 77 9.69 2.69 -17.67
C TRP A 77 8.28 2.26 -17.20
N PRO A 78 8.01 0.97 -17.01
CA PRO A 78 6.70 0.47 -16.61
C PRO A 78 6.21 1.05 -15.28
N THR A 79 7.12 1.41 -14.36
CA THR A 79 6.74 2.07 -13.10
C THR A 79 6.13 3.45 -13.32
N LEU A 80 6.62 4.23 -14.30
CA LEU A 80 6.06 5.55 -14.60
C LEU A 80 4.66 5.42 -15.22
N GLU A 81 4.47 4.45 -16.11
CA GLU A 81 3.15 4.12 -16.66
C GLU A 81 2.18 3.70 -15.55
N PHE A 82 2.60 2.78 -14.67
CA PHE A 82 1.80 2.35 -13.52
C PHE A 82 1.41 3.53 -12.62
N MET A 83 2.36 4.41 -12.30
CA MET A 83 2.09 5.59 -11.46
C MET A 83 1.11 6.55 -12.14
N HIS A 84 1.25 6.77 -13.45
CA HIS A 84 0.33 7.58 -14.23
C HIS A 84 -1.09 6.99 -14.20
N ASN A 85 -1.26 5.72 -14.56
CA ASN A 85 -2.55 5.03 -14.59
C ASN A 85 -3.19 4.95 -13.19
N ALA A 86 -2.38 4.72 -12.15
CA ALA A 86 -2.86 4.73 -10.77
C ALA A 86 -3.40 6.11 -10.37
N ALA A 87 -2.74 7.21 -10.75
CA ALA A 87 -3.19 8.56 -10.44
C ALA A 87 -4.44 8.96 -11.26
N THR A 88 -4.50 8.60 -12.54
CA THR A 88 -5.56 9.04 -13.46
C THR A 88 -6.81 8.18 -13.40
N LEU A 89 -6.68 6.87 -13.21
CA LEU A 89 -7.81 5.92 -13.30
C LEU A 89 -8.27 5.40 -11.93
N LYS A 90 -7.36 5.26 -10.97
CA LYS A 90 -7.62 4.49 -9.75
C LYS A 90 -7.71 5.33 -8.47
N ASN A 91 -6.75 6.19 -8.18
CA ASN A 91 -6.66 6.85 -6.87
C ASN A 91 -7.70 7.97 -6.72
N PHE A 92 -8.33 8.06 -5.55
CA PHE A 92 -9.16 9.19 -5.18
C PHE A 92 -8.33 10.22 -4.39
N PHE A 93 -8.44 11.49 -4.75
CA PHE A 93 -7.74 12.57 -4.06
C PHE A 93 -8.51 13.89 -4.11
N THR A 94 -8.60 14.56 -2.95
CA THR A 94 -8.83 16.00 -2.85
C THR A 94 -7.92 16.56 -1.75
N PRO A 95 -7.46 17.82 -1.83
CA PRO A 95 -6.62 18.42 -0.80
C PRO A 95 -7.26 18.36 0.60
N LEU A 96 -8.57 18.62 0.69
CA LEU A 96 -9.29 18.57 1.96
C LEU A 96 -9.32 17.14 2.52
N HIS A 97 -9.65 16.15 1.70
CA HIS A 97 -9.64 14.73 2.10
C HIS A 97 -8.25 14.28 2.56
N PHE A 98 -7.20 14.70 1.87
CA PHE A 98 -5.83 14.37 2.25
C PHE A 98 -5.45 14.96 3.62
N LEU A 99 -5.75 16.24 3.83
CA LEU A 99 -5.43 16.95 5.08
C LEU A 99 -6.26 16.45 6.27
N THR A 100 -7.55 16.17 6.09
CA THR A 100 -8.36 15.57 7.16
C THR A 100 -7.97 14.12 7.42
N GLY A 101 -7.57 13.38 6.37
CA GLY A 101 -7.01 12.04 6.47
C GLY A 101 -5.79 11.97 7.39
N GLN A 102 -4.92 12.99 7.39
CA GLN A 102 -3.75 13.04 8.29
C GLN A 102 -4.11 13.02 9.79
N ILE A 103 -5.32 13.47 10.14
CA ILE A 103 -5.85 13.42 11.51
C ILE A 103 -6.47 12.05 11.80
N LEU A 104 -7.16 11.47 10.81
CA LEU A 104 -7.88 10.20 10.95
C LEU A 104 -6.94 8.99 10.96
N GLU A 105 -5.94 8.95 10.09
CA GLU A 105 -5.02 7.81 9.88
C GLU A 105 -4.21 7.45 11.14
N ILE A 106 -3.72 8.46 11.87
CA ILE A 106 -2.92 8.26 13.09
C ILE A 106 -3.79 8.21 14.34
N HIS A 107 -5.11 8.36 14.19
CA HIS A 107 -6.14 8.56 15.22
C HIS A 107 -6.25 10.02 15.72
N PRO A 108 -7.46 10.62 15.72
CA PRO A 108 -7.67 12.03 16.08
C PRO A 108 -7.13 12.47 17.44
N LEU A 109 -7.10 11.55 18.43
CA LEU A 109 -6.60 11.84 19.77
C LEU A 109 -5.08 12.07 19.80
N PHE A 110 -4.35 11.55 18.81
CA PHE A 110 -2.92 11.81 18.64
C PHE A 110 -2.64 13.10 17.86
N ALA A 111 -3.65 13.75 17.26
CA ALA A 111 -3.45 14.95 16.46
C ALA A 111 -2.78 16.10 17.23
N PRO A 112 -3.25 16.48 18.44
CA PRO A 112 -2.57 17.48 19.23
C PRO A 112 -1.12 17.12 19.56
N VAL A 113 -0.83 15.82 19.76
CA VAL A 113 0.51 15.32 20.08
C VAL A 113 1.43 15.49 18.89
N TRP A 114 1.13 14.93 17.72
CA TRP A 114 2.04 15.05 16.58
C TRP A 114 2.13 16.49 16.05
N MET A 115 1.05 17.28 16.11
CA MET A 115 1.09 18.71 15.74
C MET A 115 2.02 19.50 16.66
N SER A 116 1.94 19.26 17.98
CA SER A 116 2.88 19.85 18.93
C SER A 116 4.32 19.39 18.66
N GLY A 117 4.51 18.16 18.19
CA GLY A 117 5.79 17.61 17.78
C GLY A 117 6.40 18.32 16.57
N VAL A 118 5.60 18.59 15.54
CA VAL A 118 6.04 19.39 14.38
C VAL A 118 6.51 20.77 14.84
N LEU A 119 5.69 21.46 15.64
CA LEU A 119 6.04 22.78 16.17
C LEU A 119 7.30 22.73 17.06
N ALA A 120 7.43 21.70 17.89
CA ALA A 120 8.59 21.51 18.76
C ALA A 120 9.86 21.28 17.95
N LEU A 121 9.83 20.41 16.93
CA LEU A 121 10.98 20.16 16.06
C LEU A 121 11.41 21.42 15.28
N LEU A 122 10.45 22.25 14.85
CA LEU A 122 10.74 23.44 14.06
C LEU A 122 11.25 24.61 14.90
N PHE A 123 10.72 24.81 16.12
CA PHE A 123 10.90 26.05 16.86
C PHE A 123 11.45 25.89 18.29
N TRP A 124 11.36 24.70 18.90
CA TRP A 124 11.76 24.54 20.30
C TRP A 124 13.27 24.29 20.41
N LYS A 125 13.99 25.25 21.03
CA LYS A 125 15.46 25.24 21.16
C LYS A 125 16.07 23.89 21.60
N PRO A 126 15.51 23.14 22.57
CA PRO A 126 16.04 21.84 22.98
C PRO A 126 16.04 20.76 21.88
N LEU A 127 15.17 20.88 20.86
CA LEU A 127 15.09 19.93 19.74
C LEU A 127 15.70 20.47 18.45
N ARG A 128 16.48 21.55 18.52
CA ARG A 128 17.07 22.21 17.34
C ARG A 128 17.93 21.25 16.51
N GLU A 129 18.60 20.28 17.13
CA GLU A 129 19.39 19.27 16.41
C GLU A 129 18.53 18.33 15.54
N PHE A 130 17.24 18.17 15.88
CA PHE A 130 16.28 17.31 15.17
C PHE A 130 15.39 18.08 14.20
N GLN A 131 15.65 19.38 13.98
CA GLN A 131 14.83 20.24 13.12
C GLN A 131 14.64 19.68 11.70
N LEU A 132 15.62 18.90 11.20
CA LEU A 132 15.52 18.23 9.90
C LEU A 132 14.30 17.30 9.79
N LEU A 133 13.83 16.71 10.90
CA LEU A 133 12.69 15.80 10.92
C LEU A 133 11.38 16.58 10.75
N GLY A 134 11.29 17.77 11.36
CA GLY A 134 10.16 18.68 11.18
C GLY A 134 10.08 19.22 9.74
N ILE A 135 11.22 19.64 9.18
CA ILE A 135 11.28 20.09 7.78
C ILE A 135 10.99 18.91 6.84
N GLY A 136 11.58 17.74 7.08
CA GLY A 136 11.33 16.55 6.28
C GLY A 136 9.85 16.15 6.25
N TYR A 137 9.15 16.22 7.40
CA TYR A 137 7.70 16.03 7.44
C TYR A 137 6.96 17.05 6.57
N LEU A 138 7.27 18.35 6.69
CA LEU A 138 6.62 19.38 5.86
C LEU A 138 6.91 19.19 4.37
N THR A 139 8.13 18.76 4.01
CA THR A 139 8.50 18.40 2.64
C THR A 139 7.65 17.24 2.13
N LEU A 140 7.51 16.16 2.88
CA LEU A 140 6.68 15.01 2.50
C LEU A 140 5.19 15.39 2.41
N LEU A 141 4.69 16.15 3.38
CA LEU A 141 3.32 16.64 3.40
C LEU A 141 3.01 17.46 2.14
N ALA A 142 3.88 18.43 1.81
CA ALA A 142 3.74 19.25 0.62
C ALA A 142 3.85 18.42 -0.66
N LEU A 143 4.82 17.51 -0.74
CA LEU A 143 5.01 16.65 -1.90
C LEU A 143 3.79 15.78 -2.16
N PHE A 144 3.29 15.10 -1.13
CA PHE A 144 2.12 14.22 -1.24
C PHE A 144 0.81 14.96 -1.48
N LEU A 145 0.70 16.20 -1.01
CA LEU A 145 -0.42 17.08 -1.36
C LEU A 145 -0.37 17.46 -2.85
N VAL A 146 0.81 17.77 -3.40
CA VAL A 146 0.98 18.16 -4.81
C VAL A 146 0.81 16.96 -5.75
N THR A 147 1.34 15.79 -5.39
CA THR A 147 1.28 14.59 -6.24
C THR A 147 -0.05 13.84 -6.14
N GLY A 148 -0.98 14.28 -5.30
CA GLY A 148 -2.26 13.59 -5.10
C GLY A 148 -2.11 12.21 -4.46
N ALA A 149 -1.23 12.06 -3.48
CA ALA A 149 -0.95 10.77 -2.86
C ALA A 149 -2.07 10.28 -1.93
N LYS A 150 -2.08 8.97 -1.65
CA LYS A 150 -2.99 8.38 -0.65
C LYS A 150 -2.65 8.89 0.76
N THR A 151 -3.68 9.04 1.60
CA THR A 151 -3.59 9.60 2.96
C THR A 151 -2.55 8.89 3.82
N TYR A 152 -2.52 7.56 3.79
CA TYR A 152 -1.63 6.73 4.60
C TYR A 152 -0.15 6.75 4.15
N TYR A 153 0.20 7.36 3.00
CA TYR A 153 1.61 7.38 2.55
C TYR A 153 2.52 8.18 3.49
N LEU A 154 1.96 9.12 4.25
CA LEU A 154 2.70 9.92 5.23
C LEU A 154 2.86 9.23 6.60
N ALA A 155 2.16 8.10 6.84
CA ALA A 155 2.15 7.39 8.12
C ALA A 155 3.56 7.11 8.71
N PRO A 156 4.59 6.72 7.92
CA PRO A 156 5.93 6.47 8.46
C PRO A 156 6.63 7.72 9.04
N ALA A 157 6.17 8.94 8.73
CA ALA A 157 6.78 10.18 9.22
C ALA A 157 6.31 10.56 10.63
N TYR A 158 5.23 9.96 11.15
CA TYR A 158 4.63 10.34 12.43
C TYR A 158 5.37 9.89 13.70
N PRO A 159 6.03 8.72 13.77
CA PRO A 159 6.72 8.29 15.00
C PRO A 159 7.67 9.34 15.61
N PRO A 160 8.58 10.00 14.85
CA PRO A 160 9.42 11.05 15.42
C PRO A 160 8.63 12.30 15.88
N LEU A 161 7.51 12.63 15.21
CA LEU A 161 6.65 13.75 15.60
C LEU A 161 5.94 13.44 16.91
N LEU A 162 5.40 12.23 17.07
CA LEU A 162 4.76 11.78 18.30
C LEU A 162 5.74 11.82 19.48
N ALA A 163 6.98 11.35 19.27
CA ALA A 163 8.02 11.40 20.28
C ALA A 163 8.38 12.85 20.68
N ALA A 164 8.58 13.74 19.71
CA ALA A 164 8.88 15.15 19.96
C ALA A 164 7.71 15.87 20.66
N GLY A 165 6.49 15.59 20.25
CA GLY A 165 5.27 16.17 20.80
C GLY A 165 5.03 15.73 22.24
N ALA A 166 5.13 14.43 22.51
CA ALA A 166 5.01 13.89 23.87
C ALA A 166 6.04 14.53 24.81
N LEU A 167 7.30 14.64 24.38
CA LEU A 167 8.35 15.31 25.16
C LEU A 167 8.06 16.80 25.39
N PHE A 168 7.57 17.50 24.37
CA PHE A 168 7.22 18.91 24.47
C PHE A 168 6.07 19.14 25.46
N LEU A 169 4.99 18.36 25.33
CA LEU A 169 3.82 18.43 26.21
C LEU A 169 4.20 18.06 27.66
N GLU A 170 5.03 17.03 27.86
CA GLU A 170 5.52 16.67 29.20
C GLU A 170 6.27 17.83 29.85
N ARG A 171 7.19 18.49 29.13
CA ARG A 171 7.98 19.59 29.70
C ARG A 171 7.22 20.91 29.85
N ARG A 172 6.27 21.21 28.97
CA ARG A 172 5.58 22.51 28.93
C ARG A 172 4.22 22.53 29.60
N ILE A 173 3.56 21.39 29.72
CA ILE A 173 2.22 21.29 30.29
C ILE A 173 2.28 20.47 31.58
N PHE A 174 2.87 19.28 31.55
CA PHE A 174 2.78 18.34 32.66
C PHE A 174 3.86 18.54 33.75
N SER A 175 5.02 19.12 33.40
CA SER A 175 6.14 19.39 34.31
C SER A 175 6.44 20.88 34.51
N ALA A 176 5.61 21.78 33.97
CA ALA A 176 5.90 23.22 33.93
C ALA A 176 5.72 23.99 35.26
N SER A 177 5.74 23.30 36.40
CA SER A 177 5.64 23.96 37.70
C SER A 177 6.65 23.39 38.70
N GLU A 178 7.65 24.21 39.06
CA GLU A 178 8.55 23.98 40.21
C GLU A 178 7.79 24.01 41.56
N GLN A 179 6.53 24.45 41.55
CA GLN A 179 5.69 24.50 42.75
C GLN A 179 5.15 23.10 43.06
N ARG A 180 5.60 22.52 44.17
CA ARG A 180 5.19 21.18 44.66
C ARG A 180 3.66 20.97 44.69
N SER A 181 2.88 22.05 44.82
CA SER A 181 1.41 22.04 44.85
C SER A 181 0.71 21.85 43.51
N LYS A 182 1.40 21.94 42.35
CA LYS A 182 0.80 21.73 41.02
C LYS A 182 1.23 20.42 40.34
N LEU A 183 2.16 19.67 40.95
CA LEU A 183 2.63 18.37 40.47
C LEU A 183 1.51 17.33 40.34
N TRP A 184 0.53 17.34 41.26
CA TRP A 184 -0.60 16.42 41.21
C TRP A 184 -1.52 16.71 40.02
N ILE A 185 -1.70 17.99 39.64
CA ILE A 185 -2.50 18.40 38.47
C ILE A 185 -1.83 17.92 37.17
N GLY A 186 -0.51 18.13 37.04
CA GLY A 186 0.25 17.63 35.89
C GLY A 186 0.20 16.11 35.78
N THR A 187 0.34 15.39 36.90
CA THR A 187 0.25 13.92 36.95
C THR A 187 -1.16 13.43 36.59
N LEU A 188 -2.21 14.10 37.09
CA LEU A 188 -3.59 13.78 36.78
C LEU A 188 -3.86 14.00 35.29
N LEU A 189 -3.51 15.17 34.73
CA LEU A 189 -3.70 15.47 33.31
C LEU A 189 -2.98 14.46 32.42
N ARG A 190 -1.73 14.11 32.76
CA ARG A 190 -0.97 13.07 32.04
C ARG A 190 -1.69 11.73 32.09
N SER A 191 -2.16 11.32 33.26
CA SER A 191 -2.86 10.05 33.45
C SER A 191 -4.18 10.02 32.67
N VAL A 192 -4.92 11.14 32.67
CA VAL A 192 -6.16 11.30 31.89
C VAL A 192 -5.87 11.24 30.39
N CYS A 193 -4.85 11.95 29.90
CA CYS A 193 -4.47 11.92 28.48
C CYS A 193 -4.07 10.50 28.05
N LEU A 194 -3.24 9.81 28.83
CA LEU A 194 -2.85 8.42 28.56
C LEU A 194 -4.05 7.48 28.58
N PHE A 195 -4.94 7.63 29.56
CA PHE A 195 -6.16 6.84 29.65
C PHE A 195 -7.07 7.07 28.43
N VAL A 196 -7.34 8.32 28.05
CA VAL A 196 -8.19 8.67 26.91
C VAL A 196 -7.61 8.14 25.59
N ILE A 197 -6.31 8.30 25.38
CA ILE A 197 -5.63 7.78 24.19
C ILE A 197 -5.68 6.25 24.15
N THR A 198 -5.40 5.59 25.28
CA THR A 198 -5.41 4.12 25.37
C THR A 198 -6.80 3.57 25.15
N LEU A 199 -7.81 4.15 25.81
CA LEU A 199 -9.20 3.74 25.65
C LEU A 199 -9.71 3.97 24.23
N GLY A 200 -9.40 5.13 23.63
CA GLY A 200 -9.73 5.42 22.24
C GLY A 200 -9.08 4.42 21.26
N GLY A 201 -7.80 4.11 21.47
CA GLY A 201 -7.08 3.10 20.70
C GLY A 201 -7.70 1.70 20.84
N LEU A 202 -8.11 1.30 22.05
CA LEU A 202 -8.79 0.03 22.30
C LEU A 202 -10.17 -0.04 21.61
N LEU A 203 -10.92 1.06 21.61
CA LEU A 203 -12.21 1.15 20.92
C LEU A 203 -12.06 1.09 19.39
N LEU A 204 -11.00 1.68 18.82
CA LEU A 204 -10.77 1.65 17.38
C LEU A 204 -9.96 0.42 16.92
N LEU A 205 -9.50 -0.43 17.83
CA LEU A 205 -8.67 -1.59 17.52
C LEU A 205 -9.32 -2.54 16.49
N PRO A 206 -10.62 -2.89 16.60
CA PRO A 206 -11.28 -3.73 15.59
C PRO A 206 -11.41 -3.07 14.21
N MET A 207 -11.25 -1.74 14.10
CA MET A 207 -11.28 -1.01 12.83
C MET A 207 -9.96 -1.12 12.06
N SER A 208 -8.88 -1.53 12.73
CA SER A 208 -7.54 -1.65 12.14
C SER A 208 -7.02 -3.09 12.10
N LEU A 209 -7.49 -3.94 13.02
CA LEU A 209 -7.07 -5.33 13.16
C LEU A 209 -8.27 -6.29 12.99
N PRO A 210 -8.07 -7.48 12.38
CA PRO A 210 -9.14 -8.44 12.15
C PRO A 210 -9.49 -9.22 13.43
N LEU A 211 -10.04 -8.52 14.43
CA LEU A 211 -10.39 -9.08 15.74
C LEU A 211 -11.82 -9.64 15.81
N LEU A 212 -12.68 -9.24 14.88
CA LEU A 212 -14.10 -9.58 14.86
C LEU A 212 -14.43 -10.34 13.56
N PRO A 213 -15.37 -11.30 13.60
CA PRO A 213 -16.01 -11.81 12.40
C PRO A 213 -16.63 -10.67 11.57
N ALA A 214 -16.72 -10.85 10.26
CA ALA A 214 -17.18 -9.81 9.33
C ALA A 214 -18.53 -9.17 9.71
N HIS A 215 -19.51 -9.97 10.09
CA HIS A 215 -20.83 -9.47 10.52
C HIS A 215 -20.72 -8.58 11.75
N ASP A 216 -19.93 -8.98 12.74
CA ASP A 216 -19.76 -8.23 13.99
C ASP A 216 -18.92 -6.98 13.77
N TYR A 217 -17.92 -7.03 12.90
CA TYR A 217 -17.18 -5.87 12.42
C TYR A 217 -18.14 -4.83 11.82
N LEU A 218 -19.03 -5.23 10.90
CA LEU A 218 -19.96 -4.30 10.26
C LEU A 218 -20.96 -3.71 11.27
N ARG A 219 -21.45 -4.53 12.21
CA ARG A 219 -22.30 -4.04 13.30
C ARG A 219 -21.56 -3.02 14.17
N TYR A 220 -20.31 -3.30 14.51
CA TYR A 220 -19.47 -2.42 15.32
C TYR A 220 -19.14 -1.10 14.59
N GLN A 221 -18.80 -1.18 13.30
CA GLN A 221 -18.58 -0.02 12.43
C GLN A 221 -19.82 0.89 12.39
N ARG A 222 -21.02 0.31 12.20
CA ARG A 222 -22.28 1.06 12.21
C ARG A 222 -22.58 1.68 13.58
N LEU A 223 -22.28 0.97 14.68
CA LEU A 223 -22.42 1.49 16.04
C LEU A 223 -21.55 2.72 16.28
N LEU A 224 -20.31 2.72 15.77
CA LEU A 224 -19.40 3.86 15.87
C LEU A 224 -19.72 4.99 14.90
N GLY A 225 -20.61 4.76 13.91
CA GLY A 225 -20.92 5.73 12.86
C GLY A 225 -19.74 6.03 11.93
N ILE A 226 -18.80 5.09 11.80
CA ILE A 226 -17.61 5.23 10.95
C ILE A 226 -17.90 4.59 9.60
N ALA A 227 -17.70 5.33 8.51
CA ALA A 227 -17.79 4.78 7.16
C ALA A 227 -16.40 4.41 6.62
N PRO A 228 -16.30 3.41 5.72
CA PRO A 228 -15.06 3.13 5.01
C PRO A 228 -14.54 4.38 4.27
N PRO A 229 -13.24 4.70 4.38
CA PRO A 229 -12.66 5.84 3.69
C PRO A 229 -12.64 5.62 2.17
N GLN A 230 -12.86 6.68 1.41
CA GLN A 230 -12.71 6.66 -0.04
C GLN A 230 -11.22 6.69 -0.43
N LEU A 231 -10.68 5.54 -0.83
CA LEU A 231 -9.26 5.42 -1.22
C LEU A 231 -9.05 5.41 -2.73
N GLU A 232 -10.05 4.97 -3.49
CA GLU A 232 -9.99 4.75 -4.93
C GLU A 232 -11.23 5.35 -5.60
N LYS A 233 -11.21 5.58 -6.91
CA LYS A 233 -12.37 6.04 -7.68
C LYS A 233 -13.39 4.91 -7.78
N GLY A 234 -14.67 5.24 -7.72
CA GLY A 234 -15.76 4.27 -7.80
C GLY A 234 -16.53 4.13 -6.48
N ALA A 235 -17.41 3.14 -6.41
CA ALA A 235 -18.19 2.88 -5.20
C ALA A 235 -17.32 2.24 -4.12
N ASN A 236 -17.53 2.65 -2.86
CA ASN A 236 -17.02 1.92 -1.70
C ASN A 236 -17.95 0.74 -1.38
N GLY A 237 -17.37 -0.40 -0.99
CA GLY A 237 -18.11 -1.49 -0.39
C GLY A 237 -18.47 -1.20 1.08
N GLU A 238 -19.31 -2.03 1.69
CA GLU A 238 -19.64 -1.92 3.13
C GLU A 238 -18.43 -2.17 4.03
N MET A 239 -17.56 -3.08 3.58
CA MET A 239 -16.33 -3.44 4.25
C MET A 239 -15.17 -2.61 3.69
N PRO A 240 -14.28 -2.07 4.55
CA PRO A 240 -13.11 -1.36 4.05
C PRO A 240 -12.20 -2.29 3.25
N GLN A 241 -11.57 -1.72 2.22
CA GLN A 241 -10.81 -2.46 1.22
C GLN A 241 -9.75 -3.42 1.82
N HIS A 242 -9.06 -3.01 2.88
CA HIS A 242 -8.01 -3.81 3.53
C HIS A 242 -8.51 -5.12 4.17
N PHE A 243 -9.83 -5.24 4.44
CA PHE A 243 -10.44 -6.51 4.81
C PHE A 243 -11.17 -7.17 3.64
N ALA A 244 -11.78 -6.39 2.76
CA ALA A 244 -12.64 -6.88 1.68
C ALA A 244 -11.92 -7.74 0.62
N ASP A 245 -10.64 -7.49 0.36
CA ASP A 245 -9.93 -8.03 -0.81
C ASP A 245 -9.84 -9.57 -0.88
N MET A 246 -9.99 -10.29 0.25
CA MET A 246 -10.00 -11.77 0.27
C MET A 246 -11.40 -12.40 0.40
N PHE A 247 -12.45 -11.60 0.59
CA PHE A 247 -13.81 -12.14 0.67
C PHE A 247 -14.27 -12.71 -0.69
N GLY A 248 -15.02 -13.80 -0.62
CA GLY A 248 -15.56 -14.53 -1.77
C GLY A 248 -14.58 -15.50 -2.45
N TRP A 249 -13.34 -15.64 -1.97
CA TRP A 249 -12.36 -16.54 -2.60
C TRP A 249 -12.79 -18.01 -2.58
N SER A 250 -13.36 -18.50 -1.47
CA SER A 250 -13.80 -19.90 -1.38
C SER A 250 -14.92 -20.22 -2.39
N ASP A 251 -15.89 -19.32 -2.54
CA ASP A 251 -17.00 -19.50 -3.50
C ASP A 251 -16.50 -19.39 -4.94
N LEU A 252 -15.58 -18.46 -5.21
CA LEU A 252 -14.92 -18.32 -6.50
C LEU A 252 -14.14 -19.57 -6.88
N GLN A 253 -13.29 -20.05 -5.97
CA GLN A 253 -12.49 -21.25 -6.14
C GLN A 253 -13.38 -22.45 -6.46
N LYS A 254 -14.43 -22.66 -5.67
CA LYS A 254 -15.40 -23.72 -5.90
C LYS A 254 -16.06 -23.59 -7.27
N ALA A 255 -16.55 -22.41 -7.62
CA ALA A 255 -17.22 -22.19 -8.90
C ALA A 255 -16.29 -22.43 -10.10
N VAL A 256 -15.01 -22.07 -10.00
CA VAL A 256 -14.01 -22.35 -11.04
C VAL A 256 -13.75 -23.86 -11.16
N VAL A 257 -13.60 -24.56 -10.03
CA VAL A 257 -13.40 -26.01 -10.01
C VAL A 257 -14.62 -26.75 -10.58
N ASP A 258 -15.83 -26.36 -10.16
CA ASP A 258 -17.07 -26.94 -10.63
C ASP A 258 -17.27 -26.69 -12.14
N ALA A 259 -17.01 -25.45 -12.60
CA ALA A 259 -17.08 -25.10 -14.02
C ALA A 259 -16.07 -25.89 -14.88
N TYR A 260 -14.85 -26.06 -14.38
CA TYR A 260 -13.80 -26.85 -15.04
C TYR A 260 -14.18 -28.33 -15.13
N ASN A 261 -14.59 -28.94 -14.01
CA ASN A 261 -14.93 -30.36 -13.94
C ASN A 261 -16.23 -30.72 -14.68
N ALA A 262 -17.13 -29.76 -14.88
CA ALA A 262 -18.39 -29.97 -15.60
C ALA A 262 -18.19 -30.11 -17.12
N GLN A 263 -17.06 -29.66 -17.68
CA GLN A 263 -16.76 -29.80 -19.11
C GLN A 263 -15.87 -31.04 -19.33
N ALA A 264 -16.38 -32.04 -20.06
CA ALA A 264 -15.68 -33.30 -20.27
C ALA A 264 -14.43 -33.18 -21.16
N GLU A 265 -14.41 -32.16 -22.02
CA GLU A 265 -13.34 -31.84 -22.97
C GLU A 265 -12.15 -31.14 -22.33
N LEU A 266 -12.33 -30.52 -21.16
CA LEU A 266 -11.29 -29.75 -20.49
C LEU A 266 -10.33 -30.66 -19.73
N ASN A 267 -9.03 -30.45 -19.92
CA ASN A 267 -7.97 -31.11 -19.18
C ASN A 267 -6.72 -30.22 -19.10
N ARG A 268 -5.73 -30.62 -18.29
CA ARG A 268 -4.51 -29.81 -18.09
C ARG A 268 -3.60 -29.70 -19.31
N SER A 269 -3.81 -30.54 -20.33
CA SER A 269 -3.02 -30.54 -21.57
C SER A 269 -3.57 -29.62 -22.66
N ASN A 270 -4.82 -29.19 -22.56
CA ASN A 270 -5.45 -28.33 -23.57
C ASN A 270 -6.08 -27.06 -22.99
N THR A 271 -6.07 -26.87 -21.67
CA THR A 271 -6.72 -25.74 -20.99
C THR A 271 -5.72 -24.89 -20.24
N ILE A 272 -5.94 -23.58 -20.21
CA ILE A 272 -5.31 -22.62 -19.30
C ILE A 272 -6.37 -21.77 -18.59
N ILE A 273 -6.02 -21.21 -17.43
CA ILE A 273 -6.85 -20.23 -16.72
C ILE A 273 -6.17 -18.87 -16.82
N LEU A 274 -6.94 -17.87 -17.28
CA LEU A 274 -6.53 -16.48 -17.26
C LEU A 274 -7.43 -15.71 -16.30
N ALA A 275 -6.84 -15.06 -15.30
CA ALA A 275 -7.57 -14.27 -14.33
C ALA A 275 -7.32 -12.77 -14.57
N ARG A 276 -8.36 -11.95 -14.43
CA ARG A 276 -8.29 -10.51 -14.74
C ARG A 276 -7.31 -9.74 -13.86
N ASN A 277 -7.08 -10.20 -12.62
CA ASN A 277 -6.13 -9.56 -11.72
C ASN A 277 -5.38 -10.60 -10.86
N TYR A 278 -4.21 -10.18 -10.37
CA TYR A 278 -3.37 -10.99 -9.48
C TYR A 278 -4.07 -11.54 -8.23
N GLY A 279 -5.11 -10.86 -7.71
CA GLY A 279 -5.84 -11.34 -6.54
C GLY A 279 -6.70 -12.57 -6.87
N LEU A 280 -7.36 -12.55 -8.02
CA LEU A 280 -8.11 -13.70 -8.55
C LEU A 280 -7.14 -14.85 -8.91
N ALA A 281 -6.06 -14.54 -9.65
CA ALA A 281 -5.04 -15.54 -10.02
C ALA A 281 -4.45 -16.24 -8.78
N GLY A 282 -3.93 -15.45 -7.84
CA GLY A 282 -3.31 -15.96 -6.62
C GLY A 282 -4.26 -16.77 -5.75
N SER A 283 -5.54 -16.39 -5.69
CA SER A 283 -6.55 -17.19 -4.98
C SER A 283 -6.74 -18.59 -5.59
N LEU A 284 -6.67 -18.72 -6.92
CA LEU A 284 -6.80 -20.02 -7.59
C LEU A 284 -5.51 -20.83 -7.47
N GLU A 285 -4.35 -20.19 -7.52
CA GLU A 285 -3.05 -20.86 -7.37
C GLU A 285 -2.92 -21.56 -6.01
N MET A 286 -3.50 -21.00 -4.95
CA MET A 286 -3.51 -21.61 -3.61
C MET A 286 -4.10 -23.03 -3.59
N ILE A 287 -5.07 -23.32 -4.48
CA ILE A 287 -5.75 -24.62 -4.56
C ILE A 287 -5.40 -25.42 -5.81
N GLN A 288 -4.53 -24.89 -6.68
CA GLN A 288 -4.30 -25.43 -8.03
C GLN A 288 -3.87 -26.91 -8.01
N SER A 289 -2.99 -27.28 -7.09
CA SER A 289 -2.47 -28.65 -6.98
C SER A 289 -3.52 -29.63 -6.45
N GLU A 290 -4.24 -29.26 -5.39
CA GLU A 290 -5.29 -30.06 -4.76
C GLU A 290 -6.47 -30.28 -5.72
N ALA A 291 -6.92 -29.21 -6.36
CA ALA A 291 -8.04 -29.23 -7.31
C ALA A 291 -7.63 -29.67 -8.73
N ARG A 292 -6.34 -29.95 -8.97
CA ARG A 292 -5.78 -30.34 -10.28
C ARG A 292 -6.15 -29.37 -11.41
N LEU A 293 -6.20 -28.07 -11.11
CA LEU A 293 -6.47 -27.04 -12.10
C LEU A 293 -5.32 -26.94 -13.12
N PRO A 294 -5.60 -26.47 -14.35
CA PRO A 294 -4.57 -26.17 -15.35
C PRO A 294 -3.68 -24.99 -14.92
N ALA A 295 -2.70 -24.62 -15.75
CA ALA A 295 -1.86 -23.46 -15.49
C ALA A 295 -2.71 -22.18 -15.38
N ILE A 296 -2.40 -21.34 -14.40
CA ILE A 296 -3.11 -20.09 -14.08
C ILE A 296 -2.16 -18.93 -14.37
N GLY A 297 -2.69 -17.81 -14.88
CA GLY A 297 -1.91 -16.59 -15.08
C GLY A 297 -2.76 -15.33 -15.08
N SER A 298 -2.10 -14.18 -15.13
CA SER A 298 -2.74 -12.86 -15.21
C SER A 298 -1.80 -11.85 -15.88
N GLY A 299 -2.35 -10.93 -16.69
CA GLY A 299 -1.60 -9.79 -17.22
C GLY A 299 -1.43 -8.64 -16.21
N HIS A 300 -1.99 -8.74 -14.99
CA HIS A 300 -2.07 -7.61 -14.08
C HIS A 300 -0.82 -7.43 -13.19
N ASN A 301 -0.18 -6.27 -13.29
CA ASN A 301 1.05 -5.91 -12.56
C ASN A 301 2.16 -6.96 -12.77
N ASN A 302 2.95 -7.27 -11.72
CA ASN A 302 4.10 -8.16 -11.85
C ASN A 302 3.76 -9.61 -12.27
N TYR A 303 2.49 -10.04 -12.20
CA TYR A 303 2.10 -11.33 -12.78
C TYR A 303 2.38 -11.39 -14.29
N TYR A 304 2.31 -10.23 -14.99
CA TYR A 304 2.66 -10.11 -16.40
C TYR A 304 4.06 -10.64 -16.71
N LEU A 305 5.02 -10.41 -15.81
CA LEU A 305 6.43 -10.78 -15.98
C LEU A 305 6.67 -12.29 -15.95
N TRP A 306 5.72 -13.08 -15.43
CA TRP A 306 5.79 -14.55 -15.48
C TRP A 306 5.42 -15.11 -16.86
N GLY A 307 4.89 -14.25 -17.74
CA GLY A 307 4.45 -14.62 -19.07
C GLY A 307 3.09 -15.34 -19.06
N PRO A 308 2.55 -15.63 -20.26
CA PRO A 308 1.29 -16.33 -20.37
C PRO A 308 1.40 -17.76 -19.82
N PRO A 309 0.35 -18.25 -19.12
CA PRO A 309 0.33 -19.62 -18.62
C PRO A 309 0.38 -20.60 -19.78
N GLN A 310 1.10 -21.70 -19.61
CA GLN A 310 1.27 -22.74 -20.62
C GLN A 310 0.60 -24.04 -20.19
N THR A 311 0.05 -24.77 -21.15
CA THR A 311 -0.43 -26.14 -20.92
C THR A 311 0.74 -27.02 -20.47
N ASN A 312 0.44 -28.14 -19.80
CA ASN A 312 1.51 -29.06 -19.35
C ASN A 312 2.26 -29.76 -20.51
N THR A 313 1.78 -29.64 -21.75
CA THR A 313 2.43 -30.12 -22.98
C THR A 313 3.27 -29.04 -23.67
N GLY A 314 3.16 -27.77 -23.25
CA GLY A 314 3.78 -26.62 -23.93
C GLY A 314 3.10 -26.25 -25.25
N GLN A 315 1.96 -26.87 -25.58
CA GLN A 315 1.17 -26.54 -26.78
C GLN A 315 0.19 -25.39 -26.50
N THR A 316 -0.24 -24.72 -27.57
CA THR A 316 -1.32 -23.72 -27.50
C THR A 316 -2.57 -24.34 -26.88
N ALA A 317 -3.18 -23.63 -25.95
CA ALA A 317 -4.40 -24.10 -25.31
C ALA A 317 -5.59 -24.03 -26.28
N ASP A 318 -6.32 -25.12 -26.41
CA ASP A 318 -7.60 -25.17 -27.14
C ASP A 318 -8.71 -24.46 -26.36
N TYR A 319 -8.55 -24.34 -25.03
CA TYR A 319 -9.54 -23.75 -24.13
C TYR A 319 -8.91 -22.76 -23.15
N VAL A 320 -9.57 -21.61 -22.97
CA VAL A 320 -9.17 -20.61 -21.97
C VAL A 320 -10.34 -20.36 -21.03
N LEU A 321 -10.13 -20.67 -19.76
CA LEU A 321 -11.08 -20.33 -18.70
C LEU A 321 -10.74 -18.94 -18.16
N LEU A 322 -11.60 -17.97 -18.43
CA LEU A 322 -11.41 -16.55 -18.15
C LEU A 322 -12.16 -16.20 -16.85
N VAL A 323 -11.45 -15.68 -15.86
CA VAL A 323 -12.00 -15.40 -14.52
C VAL A 323 -12.00 -13.91 -14.24
N GLY A 324 -13.20 -13.35 -14.06
CA GLY A 324 -13.43 -11.95 -13.71
C GLY A 324 -13.30 -10.95 -14.86
N PHE A 325 -13.22 -11.44 -16.09
CA PHE A 325 -13.32 -10.62 -17.30
C PHE A 325 -14.79 -10.31 -17.64
N ASN A 326 -15.00 -9.32 -18.50
CA ASN A 326 -16.32 -9.01 -19.06
C ASN A 326 -16.46 -9.67 -20.43
N ALA A 327 -17.55 -10.41 -20.66
CA ALA A 327 -17.79 -11.09 -21.93
C ALA A 327 -17.76 -10.14 -23.16
N VAL A 328 -18.23 -8.89 -23.01
CA VAL A 328 -18.26 -7.89 -24.08
C VAL A 328 -16.86 -7.50 -24.54
N ASP A 329 -15.92 -7.33 -23.59
CA ASP A 329 -14.54 -6.92 -23.88
C ASP A 329 -13.75 -8.03 -24.58
N LEU A 330 -14.18 -9.28 -24.42
CA LEU A 330 -13.49 -10.47 -24.91
C LEU A 330 -14.02 -10.99 -26.24
N GLN A 331 -15.22 -10.58 -26.66
CA GLN A 331 -15.86 -11.04 -27.89
C GLN A 331 -14.98 -10.88 -29.16
N PRO A 332 -14.16 -9.82 -29.33
CA PRO A 332 -13.25 -9.70 -30.48
C PRO A 332 -12.12 -10.74 -30.51
N TYR A 333 -11.75 -11.27 -29.34
CA TYR A 333 -10.63 -12.22 -29.18
C TYR A 333 -11.10 -13.67 -29.07
N CYS A 334 -12.36 -13.85 -28.66
CA CYS A 334 -12.97 -15.15 -28.50
C CYS A 334 -14.35 -15.21 -29.18
N PRO A 335 -14.42 -15.74 -30.42
CA PRO A 335 -15.69 -15.86 -31.13
C PRO A 335 -16.67 -16.84 -30.46
N GLN A 336 -16.16 -17.87 -29.78
CA GLN A 336 -16.94 -18.89 -29.08
C GLN A 336 -16.79 -18.73 -27.55
N LEU A 337 -17.37 -17.64 -27.03
CA LEU A 337 -17.35 -17.31 -25.62
C LEU A 337 -18.65 -17.72 -24.93
N ARG A 338 -18.56 -18.48 -23.84
CA ARG A 338 -19.69 -18.94 -23.04
C ARG A 338 -19.52 -18.55 -21.59
N VAL A 339 -20.56 -17.97 -20.99
CA VAL A 339 -20.61 -17.77 -19.53
C VAL A 339 -20.93 -19.12 -18.87
N LEU A 340 -20.02 -19.64 -18.07
CA LEU A 340 -20.22 -20.91 -17.35
C LEU A 340 -20.85 -20.69 -15.97
N ALA A 341 -20.44 -19.62 -15.27
CA ALA A 341 -20.97 -19.28 -13.96
C ALA A 341 -20.74 -17.78 -13.65
N THR A 342 -21.53 -17.27 -12.71
CA THR A 342 -21.34 -15.95 -12.11
C THR A 342 -21.33 -16.09 -10.60
N VAL A 343 -20.28 -15.59 -9.95
CA VAL A 343 -20.10 -15.66 -8.50
C VAL A 343 -20.46 -14.30 -7.90
N SER A 344 -21.48 -14.29 -7.05
CA SER A 344 -21.86 -13.11 -6.28
C SER A 344 -21.07 -13.02 -4.98
N CYS A 345 -20.68 -11.80 -4.60
CA CYS A 345 -19.99 -11.58 -3.35
C CYS A 345 -20.31 -10.18 -2.78
N GLU A 346 -20.89 -10.15 -1.59
CA GLU A 346 -21.38 -8.90 -0.97
C GLU A 346 -20.28 -8.15 -0.20
N LEU A 347 -19.32 -8.87 0.39
CA LEU A 347 -18.31 -8.31 1.28
C LEU A 347 -16.97 -8.00 0.61
N CYS A 348 -16.81 -8.34 -0.66
CA CYS A 348 -15.61 -7.99 -1.44
C CYS A 348 -15.70 -6.58 -2.04
N PRO A 349 -14.61 -6.07 -2.64
CA PRO A 349 -14.67 -4.82 -3.36
C PRO A 349 -15.76 -4.83 -4.44
N PRO A 350 -16.48 -3.71 -4.69
CA PRO A 350 -17.61 -3.68 -5.61
C PRO A 350 -17.30 -4.15 -7.03
N TYR A 351 -16.07 -3.97 -7.52
CA TYR A 351 -15.66 -4.46 -8.84
C TYR A 351 -15.60 -6.00 -8.94
N ARG A 352 -15.64 -6.73 -7.81
CA ARG A 352 -15.73 -8.20 -7.72
C ARG A 352 -17.12 -8.70 -7.31
N ALA A 353 -18.10 -7.80 -7.13
CA ALA A 353 -19.41 -8.18 -6.62
C ALA A 353 -20.13 -9.21 -7.51
N GLN A 354 -19.83 -9.20 -8.81
CA GLN A 354 -20.26 -10.18 -9.80
C GLN A 354 -19.03 -10.59 -10.61
N THR A 355 -18.47 -11.75 -10.29
CA THR A 355 -17.29 -12.28 -11.00
C THR A 355 -17.74 -13.38 -11.97
N GLU A 356 -17.60 -13.12 -13.27
CA GLU A 356 -17.93 -14.10 -14.30
C GLU A 356 -16.80 -15.12 -14.51
N ILE A 357 -17.19 -16.37 -14.76
CA ILE A 357 -16.32 -17.45 -15.21
C ILE A 357 -16.75 -17.77 -16.64
N LEU A 358 -15.89 -17.48 -17.59
CA LEU A 358 -16.18 -17.61 -19.02
C LEU A 358 -15.28 -18.69 -19.61
N LEU A 359 -15.81 -19.46 -20.55
CA LEU A 359 -15.04 -20.40 -21.36
C LEU A 359 -14.90 -19.84 -22.76
N CYS A 360 -13.65 -19.71 -23.20
CA CYS A 360 -13.32 -19.49 -24.59
C CYS A 360 -12.89 -20.79 -25.24
N GLU A 361 -13.64 -21.25 -26.25
CA GLU A 361 -13.31 -22.41 -27.06
C GLU A 361 -12.55 -21.95 -28.32
N GLN A 362 -11.43 -22.62 -28.62
CA GLN A 362 -10.56 -22.33 -29.75
C GLN A 362 -10.24 -20.82 -29.85
N PRO A 363 -9.44 -20.27 -28.91
CA PRO A 363 -9.04 -18.88 -28.98
C PRO A 363 -8.40 -18.65 -30.37
N GLY A 364 -9.06 -17.86 -31.21
CA GLY A 364 -8.66 -17.67 -32.61
C GLY A 364 -7.32 -16.93 -32.77
N ILE A 365 -6.64 -16.65 -31.66
CA ILE A 365 -5.40 -15.90 -31.54
C ILE A 365 -4.55 -16.57 -30.45
N ASP A 366 -3.27 -16.77 -30.74
CA ASP A 366 -2.30 -17.26 -29.77
C ASP A 366 -2.19 -16.31 -28.57
N ILE A 367 -2.26 -16.85 -27.34
CA ILE A 367 -2.14 -16.09 -26.10
C ILE A 367 -0.84 -15.29 -26.05
N GLN A 368 0.25 -15.79 -26.65
CA GLN A 368 1.52 -15.06 -26.74
C GLN A 368 1.39 -13.76 -27.54
N THR A 369 0.50 -13.73 -28.53
CA THR A 369 0.23 -12.55 -29.37
C THR A 369 -0.67 -11.54 -28.66
N VAL A 370 -1.57 -12.02 -27.79
CA VAL A 370 -2.49 -11.18 -27.02
C VAL A 370 -1.84 -10.66 -25.73
N TRP A 371 -0.89 -11.39 -25.15
CA TRP A 371 -0.28 -11.08 -23.86
C TRP A 371 0.19 -9.63 -23.73
N PRO A 372 0.91 -9.02 -24.70
CA PRO A 372 1.35 -7.63 -24.61
C PRO A 372 0.21 -6.58 -24.63
N LYS A 373 -1.04 -7.00 -24.85
CA LYS A 373 -2.24 -6.15 -24.90
C LYS A 373 -3.14 -6.31 -23.66
N LEU A 374 -2.81 -7.25 -22.76
CA LEU A 374 -3.49 -7.48 -21.48
C LEU A 374 -2.83 -6.65 -20.39
#